data_AF-A0A097IJJ2-F1
#
_entry.id   AF-A0A097IJJ2-F1
#
_cell.length_a   1.000
_cell.length_b   1.000
_cell.length_c   1.000
_cell.angle_alpha   90.00
_cell.angle_beta   90.00
_cell.angle_gamma   90.00
#
_symmetry.space_group_name_H-M   'P 1'
#
loop_
_entity.id
_entity.type
_entity.pdbx_description
1 polymer ?
#
loop_
_entity_poly.entity_id
_entity_poly.type
_entity_poly.pdbx_seq_one_letter_code
_entity_poly.pdbx_strand_id
1 'polypeptide(L)'
;MSSLSNVLSTFTSRREELLRGDASELWAIERHAKRVYLRNVSRDIEVQEAWLTDDDGTRQAFGRVRPGERVEVRSYRHRPDETVSGVVEWRVRSMVFPPRSIKRVEKIVDKRSLADHN
;
A
#
# COMPACT_ATOMS: atom_id res chain seq x y z
N MET A 1 6.73 19.62 32.25
CA MET A 1 5.57 18.69 32.11
C MET A 1 4.93 18.91 30.74
N SER A 2 5.57 18.45 29.65
CA SER A 2 5.17 18.84 28.28
C SER A 2 5.32 17.70 27.27
N SER A 3 4.94 16.47 27.64
CA SER A 3 5.23 15.28 26.81
C SER A 3 4.00 14.70 26.09
N LEU A 4 2.78 14.90 26.60
CA LEU A 4 1.59 14.24 26.03
C LEU A 4 0.97 15.04 24.88
N SER A 5 0.94 16.37 24.97
CA SER A 5 0.34 17.24 23.96
C SER A 5 1.09 17.21 22.62
N ASN A 6 2.43 17.14 22.65
CA ASN A 6 3.25 17.04 21.44
C ASN A 6 3.14 15.67 20.76
N VAL A 7 3.01 14.58 21.53
CA VAL A 7 2.81 13.24 20.97
C VAL A 7 1.43 13.12 20.32
N LEU A 8 0.39 13.62 20.99
CA LEU A 8 -0.96 13.66 20.42
C LEU A 8 -1.03 14.54 19.17
N SER A 9 -0.41 15.72 19.18
CA SER A 9 -0.35 16.62 18.01
C SER A 9 0.41 15.99 16.84
N THR A 10 1.53 15.31 17.08
CA THR A 10 2.27 14.62 16.02
C THR A 10 1.46 13.47 15.44
N PHE A 11 0.72 12.75 16.29
CA PHE A 11 -0.13 11.64 15.88
C PHE A 11 -1.35 12.11 15.08
N THR A 12 -1.99 13.21 15.48
CA THR A 12 -3.10 13.80 14.70
C THR A 12 -2.61 14.45 13.42
N SER A 13 -1.49 15.17 13.41
CA SER A 13 -0.95 15.79 12.19
C SER A 13 -0.54 14.76 11.15
N ARG A 14 0.16 13.69 11.53
CA ARG A 14 0.56 12.63 10.59
C ARG A 14 -0.64 11.81 10.11
N ARG A 15 -1.63 11.58 10.98
CA ARG A 15 -2.90 10.94 10.62
C ARG A 15 -3.71 11.81 9.67
N GLU A 16 -3.71 13.13 9.85
CA GLU A 16 -4.30 14.07 8.89
C GLU A 16 -3.53 14.13 7.57
N GLU A 17 -2.21 14.02 7.58
CA GLU A 17 -1.36 13.95 6.39
C GLU A 17 -1.67 12.68 5.55
N LEU A 18 -1.85 11.54 6.21
CA LEU A 18 -2.37 10.29 5.63
C LEU A 18 -3.81 10.44 5.06
N LEU A 19 -4.61 11.32 5.67
CA LEU A 19 -5.95 11.67 5.20
C LEU A 19 -5.94 12.73 4.08
N ARG A 20 -4.88 13.53 3.96
CA ARG A 20 -4.72 14.61 2.96
C ARG A 20 -4.04 14.16 1.66
N GLY A 21 -3.48 12.95 1.60
CA GLY A 21 -3.06 12.33 0.34
C GLY A 21 -1.56 12.11 0.18
N ASP A 22 -0.74 12.49 1.16
CA ASP A 22 0.70 12.23 1.16
C ASP A 22 1.04 11.01 2.04
N ALA A 23 0.35 9.89 1.83
CA ALA A 23 0.85 8.61 2.31
C ALA A 23 2.08 8.26 1.46
N SER A 24 3.25 8.62 1.96
CA SER A 24 4.54 8.17 1.43
C SER A 24 4.50 6.64 1.29
N GLU A 25 4.38 6.17 0.04
CA GLU A 25 4.27 4.77 -0.43
C GLU A 25 3.70 3.76 0.59
N LEU A 26 2.40 3.44 0.52
CA LEU A 26 1.81 2.40 1.37
C LEU A 26 2.31 1.00 0.99
N TRP A 27 2.63 0.81 -0.28
CA TRP A 27 2.92 -0.49 -0.87
C TRP A 27 4.35 -0.55 -1.36
N ALA A 28 5.06 -1.61 -0.99
CA ALA A 28 6.32 -1.97 -1.61
C ALA A 28 6.17 -3.29 -2.36
N ILE A 29 6.78 -3.37 -3.54
CA ILE A 29 6.89 -4.62 -4.29
C ILE A 29 8.10 -5.39 -3.77
N GLU A 30 7.87 -6.62 -3.30
CA GLU A 30 8.92 -7.56 -2.90
C GLU A 30 8.91 -8.77 -3.84
N ARG A 31 10.09 -9.14 -4.38
CA ARG A 31 10.24 -10.33 -5.21
C ARG A 31 11.03 -11.41 -4.48
N HIS A 32 10.57 -12.65 -4.59
CA HIS A 32 11.27 -13.83 -4.09
C HIS A 32 11.23 -14.95 -5.12
N ALA A 33 12.38 -15.25 -5.73
CA ALA A 33 12.53 -16.27 -6.77
C ALA A 33 11.45 -16.15 -7.87
N LYS A 34 10.38 -16.96 -7.79
CA LYS A 34 9.27 -17.00 -8.76
C LYS A 34 7.97 -16.37 -8.25
N ARG A 35 8.04 -15.54 -7.22
CA ARG A 35 6.86 -14.94 -6.57
C ARG A 35 7.06 -13.45 -6.38
N VAL A 36 5.97 -12.72 -6.60
CA VAL A 36 5.88 -11.29 -6.37
C VAL A 36 4.91 -11.08 -5.22
N TYR A 37 5.24 -10.15 -4.34
CA TYR A 37 4.44 -9.76 -3.20
C TYR A 37 4.24 -8.25 -3.17
N LEU A 38 3.08 -7.82 -2.71
CA LEU A 38 2.88 -6.47 -2.22
C LEU A 38 2.95 -6.48 -0.71
N ARG A 39 3.83 -5.67 -0.15
CA ARG A 39 3.96 -5.48 1.29
C ARG A 39 3.34 -4.15 1.69
N ASN A 40 2.50 -4.18 2.71
CA ASN A 40 2.08 -2.96 3.40
C ASN A 40 3.27 -2.47 4.24
N VAL A 41 3.94 -1.40 3.81
CA VAL A 41 5.12 -0.85 4.50
C VAL A 41 4.78 0.23 5.51
N SER A 42 3.48 0.55 5.68
CA SER A 42 3.07 1.44 6.77
C SER A 42 3.42 0.85 8.14
N ARG A 43 3.58 1.75 9.11
CA ARG A 43 3.81 1.36 10.51
C ARG A 43 2.51 1.11 11.27
N ASP A 44 1.44 1.77 10.87
CA ASP A 44 0.22 1.93 11.66
C ASP A 44 -1.08 1.85 10.84
N ILE A 45 -1.00 1.70 9.51
CA ILE A 45 -2.17 1.69 8.64
C ILE A 45 -2.61 0.26 8.37
N GLU A 46 -3.72 -0.11 8.99
CA GLU A 46 -4.40 -1.35 8.69
C GLU A 46 -5.40 -1.16 7.54
N VAL A 47 -5.12 -1.84 6.43
CA VAL A 47 -5.99 -1.84 5.25
C VAL A 47 -7.12 -2.84 5.48
N GLN A 48 -8.36 -2.38 5.34
CA GLN A 48 -9.54 -3.23 5.51
C GLN A 48 -9.80 -4.10 4.28
N GLU A 49 -9.62 -3.52 3.10
CA GLU A 49 -9.79 -4.18 1.82
C GLU A 49 -8.79 -3.62 0.83
N ALA A 50 -8.09 -4.48 0.09
CA ALA A 50 -7.21 -4.10 -1.01
C ALA A 50 -7.45 -4.96 -2.26
N TRP A 51 -7.23 -4.33 -3.41
CA TRP A 51 -7.24 -4.95 -4.73
C TRP A 51 -6.06 -4.44 -5.54
N LEU A 52 -5.46 -5.31 -6.34
CA LEU A 52 -4.59 -4.92 -7.44
C LEU A 52 -5.33 -5.17 -8.75
N THR A 53 -5.27 -4.21 -9.66
CA THR A 53 -5.54 -4.43 -11.08
C THR A 53 -4.21 -4.25 -11.81
N ASP A 54 -3.69 -5.30 -12.43
CA ASP A 54 -2.48 -5.20 -13.25
C ASP A 54 -2.77 -4.55 -14.61
N ASP A 55 -1.71 -4.29 -15.38
CA ASP A 55 -1.82 -3.61 -16.68
C ASP A 55 -2.54 -4.46 -17.74
N ASP A 56 -2.56 -5.80 -17.58
CA ASP A 56 -3.36 -6.72 -18.39
C ASP A 56 -4.85 -6.68 -18.01
N GLY A 57 -5.23 -5.92 -16.99
CA GLY A 57 -6.60 -5.78 -16.49
C GLY A 57 -7.05 -6.90 -15.55
N THR A 58 -6.15 -7.78 -15.13
CA THR A 58 -6.46 -8.84 -14.17
C THR A 58 -6.61 -8.24 -12.78
N ARG A 59 -7.79 -8.41 -12.20
CA ARG A 59 -8.11 -7.91 -10.86
C ARG A 59 -7.96 -9.02 -9.82
N GLN A 60 -7.14 -8.78 -8.80
CA GLN A 60 -6.94 -9.65 -7.66
C GLN A 60 -7.34 -8.95 -6.36
N ALA A 61 -8.14 -9.65 -5.53
CA ALA A 61 -8.45 -9.20 -4.17
C ALA A 61 -7.45 -9.74 -3.16
N PHE A 62 -7.06 -8.90 -2.19
CA PHE A 62 -6.19 -9.28 -1.07
C PHE A 62 -6.92 -9.29 0.28
N GLY A 63 -8.05 -8.58 0.39
CA GLY A 63 -8.79 -8.46 1.65
C GLY A 63 -8.08 -7.53 2.64
N ARG A 64 -8.11 -7.89 3.93
CA ARG A 64 -7.48 -7.12 5.01
C ARG A 64 -5.98 -7.34 5.00
N VAL A 65 -5.20 -6.26 5.07
CA VAL A 65 -3.73 -6.30 5.08
C VAL A 65 -3.18 -5.44 6.20
N ARG A 66 -2.47 -6.06 7.14
CA ARG A 66 -1.90 -5.39 8.31
C ARG A 66 -0.57 -4.69 7.99
N PRO A 67 -0.14 -3.72 8.82
CA PRO A 67 1.22 -3.19 8.77
C PRO A 67 2.28 -4.30 8.74
N GLY A 68 3.19 -4.25 7.77
CA GLY A 68 4.26 -5.22 7.57
C GLY A 68 3.85 -6.53 6.88
N GLU A 69 2.55 -6.79 6.70
CA GLU A 69 2.06 -7.98 6.03
C GLU A 69 2.32 -7.92 4.53
N ARG A 70 2.62 -9.09 3.94
CA ARG A 70 2.83 -9.26 2.50
C ARG A 70 1.75 -10.15 1.90
N VAL A 71 1.26 -9.78 0.73
CA VAL A 71 0.26 -10.51 -0.03
C VAL A 71 0.81 -10.88 -1.39
N GLU A 72 0.64 -12.15 -1.81
CA GLU A 72 1.18 -12.65 -3.08
C GLU A 72 0.38 -12.08 -4.25
N VAL A 73 1.08 -11.53 -5.24
CA VAL A 73 0.50 -11.12 -6.52
C VAL A 73 0.55 -12.30 -7.48
N ARG A 74 -0.60 -12.95 -7.67
CA ARG A 74 -0.69 -14.24 -8.36
C ARG A 74 -0.59 -14.11 -9.87
N SER A 75 -0.97 -12.97 -10.45
CA SER A 75 -0.86 -12.74 -11.90
C SER A 75 0.58 -12.87 -12.40
N TYR A 76 1.56 -12.51 -11.57
CA TYR A 76 2.99 -12.60 -11.90
C TYR A 76 3.66 -13.94 -11.54
N ARG A 77 2.91 -14.94 -11.04
CA ARG A 77 3.49 -16.25 -10.66
C ARG A 77 4.15 -16.98 -11.84
N HIS A 78 3.60 -16.81 -13.05
CA HIS A 78 4.10 -17.45 -14.27
C HIS A 78 5.03 -16.54 -15.08
N ARG A 79 5.23 -15.30 -14.63
CA ARG A 79 6.04 -14.27 -15.31
C ARG A 79 6.87 -13.50 -14.27
N PRO A 80 7.75 -14.18 -13.51
CA PRO A 80 8.43 -13.58 -12.36
C PRO A 80 9.48 -12.53 -12.71
N ASP A 81 9.86 -12.44 -13.98
CA ASP A 81 10.84 -11.47 -14.50
C ASP A 81 10.16 -10.27 -15.19
N GLU A 82 8.84 -10.31 -15.38
CA GLU A 82 8.09 -9.20 -15.97
C GLU A 82 8.01 -8.04 -14.98
N THR A 83 8.07 -6.80 -15.50
CA THR A 83 7.88 -5.58 -14.71
C THR A 83 6.51 -5.65 -14.03
N VAL A 84 6.47 -5.51 -12.71
CA VAL A 84 5.22 -5.50 -11.98
C VAL A 84 4.69 -4.09 -11.98
N SER A 85 3.57 -3.88 -12.64
CA SER A 85 2.88 -2.60 -12.67
C SER A 85 1.38 -2.79 -12.59
N GLY A 86 0.71 -1.74 -12.12
CA GLY A 86 -0.73 -1.71 -12.03
C GLY A 86 -1.22 -0.67 -11.05
N VAL A 87 -2.50 -0.80 -10.70
CA VAL A 87 -3.20 0.10 -9.79
C VAL A 87 -3.66 -0.69 -8.57
N VAL A 88 -3.18 -0.27 -7.40
CA VAL A 88 -3.70 -0.77 -6.13
C VAL A 88 -4.82 0.15 -5.69
N GLU A 89 -5.98 -0.44 -5.42
CA GLU A 89 -7.10 0.22 -4.76
C GLU A 89 -7.22 -0.33 -3.35
N TRP A 90 -7.38 0.53 -2.34
CA TRP A 90 -7.58 0.04 -0.98
C TRP A 90 -8.45 0.96 -0.14
N ARG A 91 -8.91 0.42 0.98
CA ARG A 91 -9.79 1.09 1.93
C ARG A 91 -9.22 1.03 3.33
N VAL A 92 -9.25 2.17 4.00
CA VAL A 92 -8.95 2.28 5.43
C VAL A 92 -10.19 2.77 6.17
N ARG A 93 -10.38 2.30 7.40
CA ARG A 93 -11.43 2.83 8.27
C ARG A 93 -10.89 4.02 9.04
N SER A 94 -11.43 5.21 8.77
CA SER A 94 -11.17 6.36 9.63
C SER A 94 -11.81 6.12 11.00
N MET A 95 -11.06 6.37 12.08
CA MET A 95 -11.60 6.44 13.44
C MET A 95 -11.90 7.89 13.87
N VAL A 96 -11.72 8.86 12.98
CA VAL A 96 -12.14 10.24 13.23
C VAL A 96 -13.65 10.29 13.03
N PHE A 97 -14.39 10.62 14.09
CA PHE A 97 -15.86 10.63 14.09
C PHE A 97 -16.41 11.57 13.01
N PRO A 98 -17.35 11.13 12.16
CA PRO A 98 -17.94 9.79 12.04
C PRO A 98 -17.02 8.80 11.30
N PRO A 99 -17.03 7.49 11.66
CA PRO A 99 -16.22 6.49 10.98
C PRO A 99 -16.58 6.42 9.50
N ARG A 100 -15.66 6.86 8.64
CA ARG A 100 -15.79 6.83 7.19
C ARG A 100 -14.81 5.83 6.60
N SER A 101 -15.27 5.05 5.63
CA SER A 101 -14.38 4.27 4.77
C SER A 101 -13.73 5.23 3.77
N ILE A 102 -12.41 5.26 3.75
CA ILE A 102 -11.65 6.13 2.86
C ILE A 102 -11.01 5.25 1.81
N LYS A 103 -11.44 5.45 0.56
CA LYS A 103 -10.82 4.81 -0.61
C LYS A 103 -9.57 5.57 -1.01
N ARG A 104 -8.53 4.81 -1.34
CA ARG A 104 -7.27 5.29 -1.90
C ARG A 104 -6.91 4.46 -3.12
N VAL A 105 -6.13 5.08 -3.99
CA VAL A 105 -5.68 4.51 -5.25
C VAL A 105 -4.23 4.96 -5.45
N GLU A 106 -3.34 4.03 -5.76
CA GLU A 106 -1.94 4.29 -6.07
C GLU A 106 -1.53 3.42 -7.24
N LYS A 107 -0.82 4.04 -8.18
CA LYS A 107 -0.15 3.32 -9.24
C LYS A 107 1.16 2.78 -8.68
N ILE A 108 1.33 1.47 -8.78
CA ILE A 108 2.58 0.80 -8.44
C ILE A 108 3.34 0.47 -9.72
N VAL A 109 4.65 0.64 -9.70
CA VAL A 109 5.55 0.21 -10.77
C VAL A 109 6.82 -0.29 -10.10
N ASP A 110 7.26 -1.49 -10.49
CA ASP A 110 8.54 -2.02 -10.05
C ASP A 110 9.67 -1.13 -10.57
N LYS A 111 10.41 -0.53 -9.63
CA LYS A 111 11.49 0.42 -9.92
C LYS A 111 12.69 -0.21 -10.64
N ARG A 112 12.72 -1.55 -10.84
CA ARG A 112 13.75 -2.23 -11.65
C ARG A 112 13.85 -1.68 -13.08
N SER A 113 12.76 -1.24 -13.70
CA SER A 113 12.78 -0.79 -15.10
C SER A 113 13.56 0.51 -15.34
N LEU A 114 13.95 1.25 -14.30
CA LEU A 114 14.72 2.49 -14.42
C LEU A 114 16.23 2.30 -14.35
N ALA A 115 16.74 1.12 -13.98
CA ALA A 115 18.17 0.90 -13.75
C ALA A 115 18.91 0.30 -14.97
N ASP A 116 18.20 -0.30 -15.93
CA ASP A 116 18.81 -1.02 -17.05
C ASP A 116 18.93 -0.19 -18.36
N HIS A 117 18.84 1.14 -18.29
CA HIS A 117 18.93 2.04 -19.46
C HIS A 117 20.05 3.10 -19.38
N ASN A 118 21.13 2.85 -18.62
CA ASN A 118 22.36 3.66 -18.67
C ASN A 118 23.58 2.83 -19.05
#